data_AF-A0A5C7YPW9-F1
#
_entry.id   AF-A0A5C7YPW9-F1
#
_cell.length_a   1.000
_cell.length_b   1.000
_cell.length_c   1.000
_cell.angle_alpha   90.00
_cell.angle_beta   90.00
_cell.angle_gamma   90.00
#
_symmetry.space_group_name_H-M   'P 1'
#
loop_
_entity.id
_entity.type
_entity.pdbx_description
1 polymer ?
#
loop_
_entity_poly.entity_id
_entity_poly.type
_entity_poly.pdbx_seq_one_letter_code
_entity_poly.pdbx_strand_id
1 'polypeptide(L)'
;MLKAIKNKQTELLVSLGMVLSLLICASVLMYFLEHDAQPESFKDLSTSLWWGINKYLATIGGEDVNPITPAGKFLGGLIAVLGVGLFALPAGIIASGFIEEIENKKVKNELINIELKLQHAFTVEYFGPVIKIKKTLNLEHLPRKWLSLQDIKYKMCISESDVLKVCEFSNYFRLNNVKLNDTFSAGLEFINSNRSYGQFINRKSKLTIINLYPCIQPFFGHFSMAIADVLKANYISNEKYSSYTYLKDNQLNMVNNISYFNNSNIHHSIEDIKKDINLLKETDTTFIFLVNAADNEFLMQFNIGASIGDDSFDNGYMFNNKEKLNSFFDKAKLISNKHDKMISKHGKVGKPGEQHISNFIIDDCKNDLLMLHVNVSILKTKDQEYYHYINDFAEIFQEI
;
A
#
# COMPACT_ATOMS: atom_id res chain seq x y z
N MET A 1 7.68 -3.08 26.52
CA MET A 1 8.74 -3.68 27.35
C MET A 1 9.54 -4.71 26.57
N LEU A 2 8.99 -5.91 26.26
CA LEU A 2 9.74 -6.93 25.52
C LEU A 2 10.25 -6.47 24.14
N LYS A 3 9.45 -5.69 23.40
CA LYS A 3 9.88 -5.10 22.11
C LYS A 3 11.04 -4.10 22.26
N ALA A 4 10.98 -3.22 23.25
CA ALA A 4 12.03 -2.25 23.54
C ALA A 4 13.36 -2.93 23.88
N ILE A 5 13.33 -3.97 24.74
CA ILE A 5 14.52 -4.74 25.11
C ILE A 5 15.07 -5.50 23.89
N LYS A 6 14.19 -6.08 23.06
CA LYS A 6 14.60 -6.78 21.83
C LYS A 6 15.28 -5.84 20.82
N ASN A 7 14.75 -4.63 20.65
CA ASN A 7 15.31 -3.64 19.73
C ASN A 7 16.70 -3.15 20.18
N LYS A 8 16.96 -3.12 21.49
CA LYS A 8 18.23 -2.69 22.10
C LYS A 8 19.16 -3.83 22.50
N GLN A 9 18.85 -5.07 22.09
CA GLN A 9 19.60 -6.26 22.52
C GLN A 9 21.10 -6.19 22.19
N THR A 10 21.46 -5.66 21.01
CA THR A 10 22.85 -5.55 20.57
C THR A 10 23.61 -4.52 21.40
N GLU A 11 22.99 -3.36 21.65
CA GLU A 11 23.57 -2.30 22.50
C GLU A 11 23.77 -2.80 23.94
N LEU A 12 22.81 -3.56 24.48
CA LEU A 12 22.90 -4.16 25.80
C LEU A 12 23.99 -5.24 25.90
N LEU A 13 24.12 -6.10 24.88
CA LEU A 13 25.17 -7.12 24.82
C LEU A 13 26.57 -6.50 24.78
N VAL A 14 26.76 -5.44 23.98
CA VAL A 14 28.03 -4.72 23.91
C VAL A 14 28.34 -4.05 25.26
N SER A 15 27.35 -3.38 25.86
CA SER A 15 27.52 -2.73 27.17
C SER A 15 27.86 -3.75 28.27
N LEU A 16 27.15 -4.87 28.34
CA LEU A 16 27.43 -5.94 29.30
C LEU A 16 28.80 -6.58 29.04
N GLY A 17 29.17 -6.79 27.77
CA GLY A 17 30.50 -7.27 27.39
C GLY A 17 31.61 -6.35 27.87
N MET A 18 31.46 -5.02 27.72
CA MET A 18 32.43 -4.05 28.23
C MET A 18 32.56 -4.10 29.76
N VAL A 19 31.44 -4.20 30.49
CA VAL A 19 31.45 -4.35 31.96
C VAL A 19 32.23 -5.61 32.37
N LEU A 20 31.94 -6.75 31.73
CA LEU A 20 32.61 -8.02 32.03
C LEU A 20 34.09 -8.00 31.65
N SER A 21 34.46 -7.41 30.51
CA SER A 21 35.87 -7.28 30.12
C SER A 21 36.65 -6.39 31.09
N LEU A 22 36.08 -5.24 31.50
CA LEU A 22 36.73 -4.36 32.47
C LEU A 22 36.87 -5.05 33.83
N LEU A 23 35.85 -5.78 34.29
CA LEU A 23 35.90 -6.57 35.51
C LEU A 23 37.05 -7.59 35.48
N ILE A 24 37.20 -8.34 34.39
CA ILE A 24 38.25 -9.35 34.26
C ILE A 24 39.62 -8.67 34.30
N CYS A 25 39.83 -7.61 33.50
CA CYS A 25 41.09 -6.86 33.49
C CYS A 25 41.43 -6.28 34.86
N ALA A 26 40.45 -5.67 35.53
CA ALA A 26 40.60 -5.11 36.87
C ALA A 26 40.99 -6.18 37.89
N SER A 27 40.36 -7.35 37.83
CA SER A 27 40.61 -8.45 38.77
C SER A 27 41.98 -9.09 38.58
N VAL A 28 42.44 -9.23 37.33
CA VAL A 28 43.80 -9.69 37.00
C VAL A 28 44.84 -8.70 37.53
N LEU A 29 44.66 -7.41 37.25
CA LEU A 29 45.59 -6.37 37.73
C LEU A 29 45.62 -6.31 39.27
N MET A 30 44.46 -6.44 39.91
CA MET A 30 44.37 -6.43 41.37
C MET A 30 45.09 -7.63 42.01
N TYR A 31 44.97 -8.82 41.41
CA TYR A 31 45.71 -10.00 41.84
C TYR A 31 47.23 -9.73 41.82
N PHE A 32 47.77 -9.22 40.71
CA PHE A 32 49.21 -8.96 40.59
C PHE A 32 49.71 -7.87 41.55
N LEU A 33 48.87 -6.91 41.92
CA LEU A 33 49.26 -5.82 42.82
C LEU A 33 49.15 -6.17 44.31
N GLU A 34 48.22 -7.05 44.70
CA GLU A 34 47.92 -7.32 46.11
C GLU A 34 48.26 -8.75 46.56
N HIS A 35 48.51 -9.71 45.66
CA HIS A 35 48.79 -11.10 46.05
C HIS A 35 49.98 -11.23 47.00
N ASP A 36 51.10 -10.56 46.70
CA ASP A 36 52.31 -10.62 47.54
C ASP A 36 52.10 -9.95 48.91
N ALA A 37 51.19 -8.98 49.00
CA ALA A 37 50.91 -8.22 50.23
C ALA A 37 49.79 -8.85 51.07
N GLN A 38 48.84 -9.54 50.43
CA GLN A 38 47.65 -10.15 51.04
C GLN A 38 47.32 -11.51 50.39
N PRO A 39 48.17 -12.53 50.57
CA PRO A 39 48.01 -13.82 49.89
C PRO A 39 46.75 -14.59 50.32
N GLU A 40 46.25 -14.35 51.54
CA GLU A 40 45.00 -14.96 52.02
C GLU A 40 43.76 -14.34 51.36
N SER A 41 43.81 -13.03 51.05
CA SER A 41 42.65 -12.29 50.51
C SER A 41 42.61 -12.27 48.99
N PHE A 42 43.76 -12.30 48.31
CA PHE A 42 43.89 -12.38 46.85
C PHE A 42 44.65 -13.67 46.45
N LYS A 43 44.19 -14.81 46.98
CA LYS A 43 44.85 -16.12 46.83
C LYS A 43 45.04 -16.58 45.38
N ASP A 44 43.98 -16.48 44.58
CA ASP A 44 43.94 -16.94 43.20
C ASP A 44 43.11 -15.96 42.34
N LEU A 45 43.25 -16.03 41.01
CA LEU A 45 42.53 -15.14 40.09
C LEU A 45 41.01 -15.19 40.27
N SER A 46 40.46 -16.37 40.60
CA SER A 46 39.03 -16.56 40.89
C SER A 46 38.57 -15.75 42.11
N THR A 47 39.41 -15.66 43.15
CA THR A 47 39.12 -14.88 44.37
C THR A 47 39.15 -13.38 44.06
N SER A 48 40.09 -12.94 43.21
CA SER A 48 40.16 -11.55 42.74
C SER A 48 38.99 -11.17 41.83
N LEU A 49 38.53 -12.10 40.98
CA LEU A 49 37.32 -11.93 40.16
C LEU A 49 36.07 -11.79 41.05
N TRP A 50 35.94 -12.64 42.07
CA TRP A 50 34.86 -12.57 43.05
C TRP A 50 34.88 -11.24 43.82
N TRP A 51 36.06 -10.75 44.20
CA TRP A 51 36.23 -9.42 44.78
C TRP A 51 35.67 -8.32 43.87
N GLY A 52 36.01 -8.34 42.58
CA GLY A 52 35.49 -7.38 41.61
C GLY A 52 33.97 -7.45 41.48
N ILE A 53 33.40 -8.66 41.47
CA ILE A 53 31.94 -8.88 41.38
C ILE A 53 31.24 -8.33 42.63
N ASN A 54 31.71 -8.70 43.82
CA ASN A 54 31.07 -8.26 45.07
C ASN A 54 31.14 -6.75 45.24
N LYS A 55 32.31 -6.16 44.96
CA LYS A 55 32.56 -4.75 45.22
C LYS A 55 31.90 -3.82 44.20
N TYR A 56 31.80 -4.24 42.93
CA TYR A 56 31.35 -3.35 41.86
C TYR A 56 30.07 -3.81 41.15
N LEU A 57 29.79 -5.12 41.02
CA LEU A 57 28.59 -5.63 40.33
C LEU A 57 27.38 -5.80 41.25
N ALA A 58 27.59 -6.42 42.41
CA ALA A 58 26.49 -6.88 43.25
C ALA A 58 26.31 -6.02 44.50
N THR A 59 27.32 -5.22 44.88
CA THR A 59 27.36 -4.45 46.14
C THR A 59 26.88 -5.28 47.33
N ILE A 60 27.12 -6.59 47.28
CA ILE A 60 26.78 -7.50 48.35
C ILE A 60 27.82 -7.20 49.42
N GLY A 61 27.39 -6.56 50.52
CA GLY A 61 28.24 -6.14 51.64
C GLY A 61 28.83 -7.31 52.43
N GLY A 62 29.59 -8.18 51.77
CA GLY A 62 30.38 -9.25 52.37
C GLY A 62 31.71 -8.74 52.94
N GLU A 63 32.63 -9.67 53.23
CA GLU A 63 33.94 -9.37 53.82
C GLU A 63 34.69 -8.28 53.02
N ASP A 64 34.88 -7.11 53.66
CA ASP A 64 35.48 -5.90 53.10
C ASP A 64 37.00 -6.06 52.88
N VAL A 65 37.39 -6.88 51.90
CA VAL A 65 38.77 -6.95 51.43
C VAL A 65 39.10 -5.67 50.66
N ASN A 66 40.05 -4.90 51.19
CA ASN A 66 40.51 -3.65 50.62
C ASN A 66 42.01 -3.72 50.28
N PRO A 67 42.44 -3.19 49.12
CA PRO A 67 43.85 -3.11 48.78
C PRO A 67 44.62 -2.35 49.86
N ILE A 68 45.78 -2.87 50.25
CA ILE A 68 46.67 -2.18 51.18
C ILE A 68 47.83 -1.50 50.47
N THR A 69 48.21 -1.97 49.27
CA THR A 69 49.32 -1.37 48.52
C THR A 69 48.94 0.00 47.95
N PRO A 70 49.89 0.94 47.84
CA PRO A 70 49.62 2.24 47.21
C PRO A 70 49.11 2.12 45.77
N ALA A 71 49.66 1.18 44.99
CA ALA A 71 49.26 0.93 43.61
C ALA A 71 47.85 0.31 43.53
N GLY A 72 47.53 -0.66 44.38
CA GLY A 72 46.19 -1.27 44.46
C GLY A 72 45.13 -0.29 44.94
N LYS A 73 45.46 0.63 45.86
CA LYS A 73 44.57 1.72 46.28
C LYS A 73 44.27 2.70 45.15
N PHE A 74 45.29 3.09 44.38
CA PHE A 74 45.10 3.96 43.22
C PHE A 74 44.23 3.28 42.14
N LEU A 75 44.54 2.02 41.80
CA LEU A 75 43.77 1.23 40.84
C LEU A 75 42.32 1.03 41.32
N GLY A 76 42.11 0.73 42.60
CA GLY A 76 40.78 0.62 43.20
C GLY A 76 39.96 1.91 43.09
N GLY A 77 40.58 3.07 43.32
CA GLY A 77 39.95 4.37 43.10
C GLY A 77 39.54 4.62 41.64
N LEU A 78 40.41 4.25 40.69
CA LEU A 78 40.11 4.37 39.26
C LEU A 78 38.95 3.44 38.84
N ILE A 79 38.97 2.18 39.29
CA ILE A 79 37.91 1.20 39.02
C ILE A 79 36.59 1.65 39.63
N ALA A 80 36.59 2.27 40.82
CA ALA A 80 35.37 2.77 41.45
C ALA A 80 34.67 3.83 40.58
N VAL A 81 35.43 4.79 40.03
CA VAL A 81 34.89 5.81 39.11
C VAL A 81 34.37 5.18 37.82
N LEU A 82 35.16 4.27 37.23
CA LEU A 82 34.77 3.58 35.98
C LEU A 82 33.56 2.66 36.17
N GLY A 83 33.47 1.98 37.31
CA GLY A 83 32.38 1.08 37.66
C GLY A 83 31.06 1.81 37.68
N VAL A 84 30.96 2.93 38.40
CA VAL A 84 29.73 3.75 38.45
C VAL A 84 29.29 4.19 37.05
N GLY A 85 30.24 4.64 36.21
CA GLY A 85 29.94 5.03 34.83
C GLY A 85 29.45 3.86 33.96
N LEU A 86 30.08 2.69 34.08
CA LEU A 86 29.74 1.51 33.30
C LEU A 86 28.39 0.90 33.71
N PHE A 87 28.00 0.95 35.00
CA PHE A 87 26.67 0.51 35.44
C PHE A 87 25.54 1.42 34.98
N ALA A 88 25.82 2.71 34.78
CA ALA A 88 24.83 3.64 34.26
C ALA A 88 24.48 3.34 32.78
N LEU A 89 25.37 2.71 32.01
CA LEU A 89 25.17 2.46 30.58
C LEU A 89 24.02 1.47 30.29
N PRO A 90 23.96 0.24 30.85
CA PRO A 90 22.82 -0.66 30.61
C PRO A 90 21.49 -0.04 31.02
N ALA A 91 21.44 0.62 32.19
CA ALA A 91 20.24 1.29 32.67
C ALA A 91 19.80 2.42 31.72
N GLY A 92 20.75 3.22 31.22
CA GLY A 92 20.51 4.28 30.24
C GLY A 92 20.02 3.76 28.89
N ILE A 93 20.59 2.65 28.38
CA ILE A 93 20.16 2.01 27.12
C ILE A 93 18.75 1.45 27.26
N ILE A 94 18.43 0.82 28.40
CA ILE A 94 17.07 0.34 28.66
C ILE A 94 16.09 1.54 28.70
N ALA A 95 16.44 2.60 29.43
CA ALA A 95 15.61 3.79 29.54
C ALA A 95 15.37 4.46 28.19
N SER A 96 16.40 4.63 27.35
CA SER A 96 16.27 5.21 26.01
C SER A 96 15.41 4.35 25.10
N GLY A 97 15.57 3.02 25.12
CA GLY A 97 14.72 2.10 24.37
C GLY A 97 13.25 2.14 24.80
N PHE A 98 12.97 2.39 26.09
CA PHE A 98 11.60 2.62 26.55
C PHE A 98 11.00 3.92 26.04
N ILE A 99 11.77 5.01 26.08
CA ILE A 99 11.34 6.33 25.59
C ILE A 99 11.04 6.24 24.09
N GLU A 100 11.94 5.65 23.31
CA GLU A 100 11.78 5.46 21.86
C GLU A 100 10.51 4.64 21.52
N GLU A 101 10.24 3.56 22.24
CA GLU A 101 9.02 2.75 22.03
C GLU A 101 7.74 3.52 22.41
N ILE A 102 7.78 4.35 23.46
CA ILE A 102 6.64 5.20 23.85
C ILE A 102 6.39 6.26 22.79
N GLU A 103 7.44 6.90 22.27
CA GLU A 103 7.34 7.89 21.20
C GLU A 103 6.81 7.28 19.90
N ASN A 104 7.34 6.12 19.48
CA ASN A 104 6.86 5.39 18.30
C ASN A 104 5.37 5.03 18.42
N LYS A 105 4.91 4.64 19.62
CA LYS A 105 3.48 4.39 19.86
C LYS A 105 2.64 5.66 19.78
N LYS A 106 3.12 6.79 20.32
CA LYS A 106 2.43 8.07 20.22
C LYS A 106 2.28 8.50 18.77
N VAL A 107 3.36 8.47 17.99
CA VAL A 107 3.35 8.78 16.55
C VAL A 107 2.38 7.88 15.81
N LYS A 108 2.44 6.55 16.05
CA LYS A 108 1.51 5.61 15.42
C LYS A 108 0.04 5.93 15.74
N ASN A 109 -0.28 6.22 17.00
CA ASN A 109 -1.65 6.58 17.40
C ASN A 109 -2.10 7.89 16.76
N GLU A 110 -1.20 8.87 16.63
CA GLU A 110 -1.47 10.12 15.93
C GLU A 110 -1.78 9.87 14.44
N LEU A 111 -0.97 9.06 13.76
CA LEU A 111 -1.21 8.68 12.36
C LEU A 111 -2.54 7.95 12.17
N ILE A 112 -2.91 7.05 13.09
CA ILE A 112 -4.22 6.37 13.07
C ILE A 112 -5.36 7.39 13.21
N ASN A 113 -5.22 8.36 14.11
CA ASN A 113 -6.24 9.40 14.28
C ASN A 113 -6.38 10.28 13.02
N ILE A 114 -5.28 10.59 12.35
CA ILE A 114 -5.29 11.35 11.09
C ILE A 114 -5.90 10.50 9.97
N GLU A 115 -5.54 9.22 9.86
CA GLU A 115 -6.13 8.27 8.93
C GLU A 115 -7.66 8.23 9.07
N LEU A 116 -8.18 8.09 10.29
CA LEU A 116 -9.62 8.09 10.56
C LEU A 116 -10.30 9.41 10.16
N LYS A 117 -9.67 10.55 10.44
CA LYS A 117 -10.17 11.87 10.00
C LYS A 117 -10.25 11.95 8.49
N LEU A 118 -9.19 11.51 7.78
CA LEU A 118 -9.15 11.50 6.33
C LEU A 118 -10.23 10.58 5.76
N GLN A 119 -10.36 9.35 6.28
CA GLN A 119 -11.41 8.41 5.87
C GLN A 119 -12.80 9.03 6.03
N HIS A 120 -13.07 9.67 7.18
CA HIS A 120 -14.33 10.37 7.39
C HIS A 120 -14.54 11.52 6.39
N ALA A 121 -13.52 12.32 6.09
CA ALA A 121 -13.63 13.40 5.10
C ALA A 121 -13.96 12.89 3.69
N PHE A 122 -13.53 11.68 3.33
CA PHE A 122 -13.95 11.03 2.09
C PHE A 122 -15.42 10.57 2.11
N THR A 123 -16.01 10.31 3.28
CA THR A 123 -17.45 9.95 3.38
C THR A 123 -18.37 11.16 3.36
N VAL A 124 -17.88 12.35 3.71
CA VAL A 124 -18.71 13.57 3.81
C VAL A 124 -18.76 14.29 2.47
N GLU A 125 -19.92 14.22 1.82
CA GLU A 125 -20.23 15.01 0.63
C GLU A 125 -20.94 16.32 1.02
N TYR A 126 -20.39 17.47 0.62
CA TYR A 126 -21.00 18.78 0.89
C TYR A 126 -21.65 19.39 -0.35
N PHE A 127 -21.33 18.90 -1.55
CA PHE A 127 -21.84 19.49 -2.78
C PHE A 127 -23.23 18.92 -3.11
N GLY A 128 -24.27 19.72 -2.85
CA GLY A 128 -25.68 19.32 -2.99
C GLY A 128 -26.05 18.60 -4.30
N PRO A 129 -25.59 19.06 -5.49
CA PRO A 129 -25.83 18.33 -6.75
C PRO A 129 -25.26 16.91 -6.76
N VAL A 130 -24.07 16.68 -6.18
CA VAL A 130 -23.47 15.35 -6.09
C VAL A 130 -24.21 14.45 -5.11
N ILE A 131 -24.69 14.99 -3.98
CA ILE A 131 -25.52 14.24 -3.04
C ILE A 131 -26.79 13.72 -3.74
N LYS A 132 -27.48 14.60 -4.49
CA LYS A 132 -28.71 14.26 -5.21
C LYS A 132 -28.49 13.16 -6.25
N ILE A 133 -27.44 13.27 -7.05
CA ILE A 133 -27.16 12.26 -8.09
C ILE A 133 -26.69 10.94 -7.48
N LYS A 134 -25.82 10.95 -6.46
CA LYS A 134 -25.42 9.73 -5.73
C LYS A 134 -26.64 9.02 -5.15
N LYS A 135 -27.58 9.75 -4.57
CA LYS A 135 -28.83 9.18 -4.05
C LYS A 135 -29.68 8.55 -5.16
N THR A 136 -29.77 9.20 -6.31
CA THR A 136 -30.50 8.67 -7.47
C THR A 136 -29.88 7.37 -8.00
N LEU A 137 -28.55 7.27 -7.97
CA LEU A 137 -27.78 6.11 -8.42
C LEU A 137 -27.55 5.05 -7.34
N ASN A 138 -28.04 5.27 -6.11
CA ASN A 138 -27.77 4.44 -4.94
C ASN A 138 -26.25 4.24 -4.67
N LEU A 139 -25.50 5.34 -4.74
CA LEU A 139 -24.03 5.43 -4.54
C LEU A 139 -23.66 6.28 -3.30
N GLU A 140 -24.57 6.43 -2.34
CA GLU A 140 -24.31 7.23 -1.12
C GLU A 140 -23.18 6.64 -0.26
N HIS A 141 -22.97 5.32 -0.32
CA HIS A 141 -21.88 4.63 0.36
C HIS A 141 -20.52 4.83 -0.30
N LEU A 142 -20.46 5.28 -1.55
CA LEU A 142 -19.21 5.44 -2.27
C LEU A 142 -18.49 6.70 -1.76
N PRO A 143 -17.22 6.60 -1.35
CA PRO A 143 -16.45 7.75 -0.90
C PRO A 143 -16.28 8.78 -2.02
N ARG A 144 -15.83 9.96 -1.68
CA ARG A 144 -15.48 10.99 -2.66
C ARG A 144 -14.32 10.50 -3.52
N LYS A 145 -14.33 10.90 -4.79
CA LYS A 145 -13.25 10.51 -5.72
C LYS A 145 -11.89 11.12 -5.34
N TRP A 146 -11.87 12.27 -4.66
CA TRP A 146 -10.67 13.07 -4.49
C TRP A 146 -10.77 14.10 -3.35
N LEU A 147 -9.64 14.37 -2.69
CA LEU A 147 -9.44 15.53 -1.82
C LEU A 147 -8.13 16.23 -2.17
N SER A 148 -8.16 17.55 -2.44
CA SER A 148 -6.94 18.31 -2.67
C SER A 148 -6.11 18.45 -1.39
N LEU A 149 -4.78 18.52 -1.50
CA LEU A 149 -3.93 18.79 -0.33
C LEU A 149 -4.26 20.14 0.33
N GLN A 150 -4.71 21.12 -0.47
CA GLN A 150 -5.15 22.42 0.04
C GLN A 150 -6.42 22.30 0.89
N ASP A 151 -7.42 21.53 0.44
CA ASP A 151 -8.62 21.28 1.22
C ASP A 151 -8.28 20.57 2.54
N ILE A 152 -7.42 19.54 2.49
CA ILE A 152 -7.00 18.82 3.69
C ILE A 152 -6.28 19.76 4.67
N LYS A 153 -5.37 20.59 4.16
CA LYS A 153 -4.62 21.56 4.97
C LYS A 153 -5.51 22.62 5.60
N TYR A 154 -6.36 23.27 4.83
CA TYR A 154 -7.10 24.44 5.29
C TYR A 154 -8.44 24.09 5.93
N LYS A 155 -9.13 23.01 5.50
CA LYS A 155 -10.42 22.61 6.08
C LYS A 155 -10.28 21.61 7.23
N MET A 156 -9.21 20.80 7.24
CA MET A 156 -9.00 19.79 8.30
C MET A 156 -7.84 20.13 9.23
N CYS A 157 -7.08 21.20 8.96
CA CYS A 157 -5.89 21.60 9.71
C CYS A 157 -4.84 20.47 9.81
N ILE A 158 -4.71 19.64 8.77
CA ILE A 158 -3.72 18.55 8.69
C ILE A 158 -2.57 19.00 7.79
N SER A 159 -1.33 18.90 8.26
CA SER A 159 -0.17 19.31 7.47
C SER A 159 0.08 18.36 6.28
N GLU A 160 0.68 18.88 5.22
CA GLU A 160 1.07 18.04 4.06
C GLU A 160 2.08 16.95 4.46
N SER A 161 2.97 17.23 5.43
CA SER A 161 3.88 16.21 5.97
C SER A 161 3.15 15.08 6.69
N ASP A 162 2.07 15.37 7.39
CA ASP A 162 1.30 14.34 8.08
C ASP A 162 0.49 13.50 7.10
N VAL A 163 -0.04 14.12 6.04
CA VAL A 163 -0.65 13.39 4.93
C VAL A 163 0.33 12.40 4.29
N LEU A 164 1.56 12.84 4.02
CA LEU A 164 2.61 11.97 3.47
C LEU A 164 2.91 10.78 4.39
N LYS A 165 3.09 11.02 5.69
CA LYS A 165 3.29 9.95 6.68
C LYS A 165 2.11 8.98 6.72
N VAL A 166 0.88 9.46 6.59
CA VAL A 166 -0.30 8.59 6.51
C VAL A 166 -0.28 7.76 5.22
N CYS A 167 0.11 8.32 4.08
CA CYS A 167 0.26 7.54 2.84
C CYS A 167 1.36 6.47 2.91
N GLU A 168 2.42 6.70 3.69
CA GLU A 168 3.47 5.69 3.94
C GLU A 168 3.00 4.60 4.91
N PHE A 169 2.16 4.98 5.88
CA PHE A 169 1.65 4.09 6.93
C PHE A 169 0.42 3.28 6.50
N SER A 170 -0.45 3.87 5.69
CA SER A 170 -1.78 3.38 5.35
C SER A 170 -1.86 2.82 3.93
N ASN A 171 -2.64 1.77 3.74
CA ASN A 171 -2.96 1.23 2.41
C ASN A 171 -4.25 1.81 1.81
N TYR A 172 -4.91 2.75 2.48
CA TYR A 172 -6.20 3.31 2.06
C TYR A 172 -6.08 4.56 1.20
N PHE A 173 -4.90 5.15 1.07
CA PHE A 173 -4.71 6.41 0.40
C PHE A 173 -3.57 6.36 -0.59
N ARG A 174 -3.78 7.01 -1.74
CA ARG A 174 -2.71 7.27 -2.70
C ARG A 174 -2.64 8.75 -2.97
N LEU A 175 -1.44 9.27 -2.84
CA LEU A 175 -1.13 10.62 -3.25
C LEU A 175 -0.88 10.63 -4.75
N ASN A 176 -1.61 11.46 -5.47
CA ASN A 176 -1.46 11.64 -6.90
C ASN A 176 -1.38 13.14 -7.24
N ASN A 177 -0.92 13.43 -8.45
CA ASN A 177 -0.98 14.77 -9.02
C ASN A 177 -1.92 14.75 -10.22
N VAL A 178 -2.89 15.64 -10.24
CA VAL A 178 -3.88 15.71 -11.31
C VAL A 178 -3.86 17.09 -11.94
N LYS A 179 -3.79 17.12 -13.26
CA LYS A 179 -4.01 18.34 -14.04
C LYS A 179 -5.52 18.59 -14.17
N LEU A 180 -6.05 19.56 -13.42
CA LEU A 180 -7.43 20.02 -13.46
C LEU A 180 -7.44 21.48 -13.94
N ASN A 181 -8.23 21.80 -14.97
CA ASN A 181 -8.35 23.15 -15.53
C ASN A 181 -6.98 23.81 -15.82
N ASP A 182 -6.07 23.07 -16.45
CA ASP A 182 -4.69 23.47 -16.73
C ASP A 182 -3.75 23.73 -15.56
N THR A 183 -4.22 23.52 -14.33
CA THR A 183 -3.41 23.60 -13.12
C THR A 183 -3.12 22.22 -12.55
N PHE A 184 -1.89 21.98 -12.12
CA PHE A 184 -1.53 20.78 -11.39
C PHE A 184 -1.92 20.93 -9.92
N SER A 185 -2.74 20.00 -9.44
CA SER A 185 -3.12 19.91 -8.04
C SER A 185 -2.75 18.53 -7.50
N ALA A 186 -1.93 18.52 -6.45
CA ALA A 186 -1.70 17.34 -5.64
C ALA A 186 -2.89 17.09 -4.70
N GLY A 187 -3.15 15.82 -4.40
CA GLY A 187 -4.22 15.41 -3.52
C GLY A 187 -4.30 13.91 -3.36
N LEU A 188 -5.27 13.50 -2.54
CA LEU A 188 -5.47 12.12 -2.15
C LEU A 188 -6.62 11.50 -2.93
N GLU A 189 -6.39 10.25 -3.31
CA GLU A 189 -7.43 9.30 -3.71
C GLU A 189 -7.63 8.27 -2.60
N PHE A 190 -8.89 7.89 -2.37
CA PHE A 190 -9.23 6.78 -1.51
C PHE A 190 -9.13 5.46 -2.29
N ILE A 191 -8.35 4.53 -1.79
CA ILE A 191 -8.16 3.19 -2.33
C ILE A 191 -8.81 2.19 -1.39
N ASN A 192 -9.57 1.27 -1.96
CA ASN A 192 -10.02 0.09 -1.24
C ASN A 192 -9.26 -1.12 -1.78
N SER A 193 -8.49 -1.78 -0.93
CA SER A 193 -7.68 -2.94 -1.29
C SER A 193 -7.97 -4.09 -0.35
N ASN A 194 -8.50 -5.19 -0.89
CA ASN A 194 -8.79 -6.43 -0.17
C ASN A 194 -8.04 -7.64 -0.75
N ARG A 195 -7.21 -7.41 -1.77
CA ARG A 195 -6.33 -8.37 -2.44
C ARG A 195 -4.94 -7.79 -2.58
N SER A 196 -3.97 -8.64 -2.90
CA SER A 196 -2.58 -8.21 -3.05
C SER A 196 -2.38 -7.19 -4.17
N TYR A 197 -3.20 -7.24 -5.23
CA TYR A 197 -3.15 -6.33 -6.39
C TYR A 197 -4.06 -5.11 -6.28
N GLY A 198 -5.04 -5.13 -5.37
CA GLY A 198 -6.07 -4.10 -5.27
C GLY A 198 -7.38 -4.67 -4.77
N GLN A 199 -8.42 -4.59 -5.59
CA GLN A 199 -9.78 -4.87 -5.17
C GLN A 199 -10.44 -6.01 -5.95
N PHE A 200 -11.13 -6.88 -5.23
CA PHE A 200 -11.99 -7.92 -5.75
C PHE A 200 -13.36 -7.89 -5.07
N ILE A 201 -14.44 -7.87 -5.84
CA ILE A 201 -15.81 -8.01 -5.33
C ILE A 201 -16.55 -9.02 -6.20
N ASN A 202 -17.01 -10.10 -5.58
CA ASN A 202 -17.90 -11.07 -6.21
C ASN A 202 -19.34 -10.84 -5.72
N ARG A 203 -20.19 -10.34 -6.62
CA ARG A 203 -21.63 -10.12 -6.40
C ARG A 203 -22.48 -11.26 -6.98
N LYS A 204 -21.85 -12.33 -7.51
CA LYS A 204 -22.48 -13.42 -8.26
C LYS A 204 -23.32 -12.91 -9.44
N SER A 205 -22.84 -11.86 -10.09
CA SER A 205 -23.47 -11.27 -11.26
C SER A 205 -22.95 -11.92 -12.53
N LYS A 206 -23.79 -11.95 -13.58
CA LYS A 206 -23.37 -12.33 -14.95
C LYS A 206 -22.52 -11.26 -15.63
N LEU A 207 -22.36 -10.09 -15.02
CA LEU A 207 -21.52 -9.02 -15.53
C LEU A 207 -20.32 -8.84 -14.62
N THR A 208 -19.12 -8.74 -15.20
CA THR A 208 -17.89 -8.45 -14.47
C THR A 208 -17.20 -7.23 -15.08
N ILE A 209 -16.92 -6.22 -14.26
CA ILE A 209 -16.12 -5.06 -14.65
C ILE A 209 -14.68 -5.28 -14.18
N ILE A 210 -13.73 -5.19 -15.11
CA ILE A 210 -12.29 -5.28 -14.82
C ILE A 210 -11.63 -3.95 -15.19
N ASN A 211 -10.87 -3.35 -14.27
CA ASN A 211 -10.06 -2.17 -14.55
C ASN A 211 -8.66 -2.30 -13.96
N LEU A 212 -7.63 -2.44 -14.80
CA LEU A 212 -6.25 -2.64 -14.33
C LEU A 212 -5.37 -1.38 -14.38
N TYR A 213 -5.94 -0.26 -14.81
CA TYR A 213 -5.28 1.03 -14.95
C TYR A 213 -5.49 2.06 -13.81
N PRO A 214 -6.25 1.83 -12.72
CA PRO A 214 -6.43 2.84 -11.67
C PRO A 214 -5.15 3.35 -11.02
N CYS A 215 -4.12 2.52 -10.91
CA CYS A 215 -2.80 2.93 -10.40
C CYS A 215 -2.14 4.05 -11.22
N ILE A 216 -2.40 4.10 -12.53
CA ILE A 216 -1.78 5.09 -13.44
C ILE A 216 -2.71 6.24 -13.83
N GLN A 217 -4.02 6.01 -13.81
CA GLN A 217 -5.01 6.96 -14.29
C GLN A 217 -5.87 7.43 -13.12
N PRO A 218 -5.68 8.68 -12.65
CA PRO A 218 -6.48 9.26 -11.58
C PRO A 218 -7.98 9.14 -11.84
N PHE A 219 -8.73 8.92 -10.77
CA PHE A 219 -10.19 8.71 -10.70
C PHE A 219 -10.73 7.48 -11.42
N PHE A 220 -9.91 6.71 -12.13
CA PHE A 220 -10.42 5.64 -12.96
C PHE A 220 -10.92 4.46 -12.14
N GLY A 221 -10.26 4.12 -11.03
CA GLY A 221 -10.72 3.10 -10.09
C GLY A 221 -12.04 3.47 -9.42
N HIS A 222 -12.20 4.74 -9.03
CA HIS A 222 -13.47 5.25 -8.51
C HIS A 222 -14.57 5.17 -9.57
N PHE A 223 -14.27 5.57 -10.82
CA PHE A 223 -15.23 5.54 -11.93
C PHE A 223 -15.71 4.11 -12.22
N SER A 224 -14.77 3.16 -12.35
CA SER A 224 -15.08 1.78 -12.64
C SER A 224 -15.80 1.08 -11.50
N MET A 225 -15.46 1.40 -10.24
CA MET A 225 -16.20 0.92 -9.07
C MET A 225 -17.64 1.44 -9.09
N ALA A 226 -17.84 2.72 -9.35
CA ALA A 226 -19.17 3.32 -9.35
C ALA A 226 -20.07 2.66 -10.42
N ILE A 227 -19.54 2.43 -11.62
CA ILE A 227 -20.24 1.69 -12.68
C ILE A 227 -20.59 0.27 -12.22
N ALA A 228 -19.64 -0.45 -11.62
CA ALA A 228 -19.88 -1.80 -11.11
C ALA A 228 -20.94 -1.83 -10.00
N ASP A 229 -21.00 -0.81 -9.14
CA ASP A 229 -22.01 -0.67 -8.09
C ASP A 229 -23.41 -0.35 -8.62
N VAL A 230 -23.53 0.49 -9.65
CA VAL A 230 -24.81 0.77 -10.32
C VAL A 230 -25.33 -0.49 -11.01
N LEU A 231 -24.45 -1.21 -11.70
CA LEU A 231 -24.78 -2.44 -12.43
C LEU A 231 -24.93 -3.67 -11.53
N LYS A 232 -24.56 -3.58 -10.25
CA LYS A 232 -24.39 -4.73 -9.34
C LYS A 232 -23.51 -5.83 -9.95
N ALA A 233 -22.55 -5.45 -10.79
CA ALA A 233 -21.60 -6.34 -11.46
C ALA A 233 -20.53 -6.87 -10.49
N ASN A 234 -19.84 -7.95 -10.82
CA ASN A 234 -18.58 -8.28 -10.14
C ASN A 234 -17.52 -7.21 -10.48
N TYR A 235 -16.50 -7.04 -9.64
CA TYR A 235 -15.49 -6.00 -9.82
C TYR A 235 -14.09 -6.49 -9.53
N ILE A 236 -13.16 -6.20 -10.44
CA ILE A 236 -11.72 -6.43 -10.27
C ILE A 236 -10.98 -5.13 -10.59
N SER A 237 -10.13 -4.68 -9.66
CA SER A 237 -9.28 -3.50 -9.83
C SER A 237 -7.84 -3.74 -9.42
N ASN A 238 -6.89 -3.31 -10.25
CA ASN A 238 -5.48 -3.19 -9.85
C ASN A 238 -5.17 -1.75 -9.40
N GLU A 239 -5.02 -1.59 -8.09
CA GLU A 239 -4.76 -0.31 -7.44
C GLU A 239 -3.28 -0.12 -7.08
N LYS A 240 -2.49 -1.20 -7.12
CA LYS A 240 -1.13 -1.22 -6.54
C LYS A 240 -0.01 -1.23 -7.59
N TYR A 241 -0.15 -2.02 -8.65
CA TYR A 241 0.97 -2.36 -9.53
C TYR A 241 0.93 -1.58 -10.85
N SER A 242 2.10 -1.15 -11.32
CA SER A 242 2.23 -0.54 -12.65
C SER A 242 3.67 -0.61 -13.13
N SER A 243 3.88 -0.75 -14.45
CA SER A 243 5.22 -0.60 -15.04
C SER A 243 5.78 0.82 -14.95
N TYR A 244 4.92 1.81 -14.72
CA TYR A 244 5.29 3.24 -14.71
C TYR A 244 5.51 3.82 -13.30
N THR A 245 5.39 3.00 -12.24
CA THR A 245 5.62 3.50 -10.88
C THR A 245 7.11 3.67 -10.60
N TYR A 246 7.48 4.63 -9.76
CA TYR A 246 8.86 4.84 -9.31
C TYR A 246 9.28 3.86 -8.20
N LEU A 247 8.31 3.25 -7.51
CA LEU A 247 8.55 2.30 -6.42
C LEU A 247 8.87 0.92 -6.98
N LYS A 248 10.13 0.49 -6.86
CA LYS A 248 10.59 -0.82 -7.40
C LYS A 248 9.72 -1.99 -6.96
N ASP A 249 9.27 -2.00 -5.70
CA ASP A 249 8.44 -3.08 -5.15
C ASP A 249 7.03 -3.18 -5.79
N ASN A 250 6.57 -2.10 -6.42
CA ASN A 250 5.28 -2.02 -7.11
C ASN A 250 5.41 -2.05 -8.64
N GLN A 251 6.62 -2.20 -9.18
CA GLN A 251 6.88 -2.26 -10.62
C GLN A 251 6.50 -3.64 -11.20
N LEU A 252 5.23 -3.80 -11.54
CA LEU A 252 4.72 -5.02 -12.16
C LEU A 252 3.67 -4.68 -13.23
N ASN A 253 3.79 -5.27 -14.41
CA ASN A 253 2.78 -5.17 -15.45
C ASN A 253 1.69 -6.22 -15.21
N MET A 254 0.53 -5.79 -14.73
CA MET A 254 -0.63 -6.67 -14.54
C MET A 254 -1.44 -6.87 -15.83
N VAL A 255 -1.24 -6.02 -16.84
CA VAL A 255 -2.00 -6.06 -18.11
C VAL A 255 -1.32 -6.98 -19.11
N ASN A 256 -0.02 -6.80 -19.34
CA ASN A 256 0.80 -7.59 -20.24
C ASN A 256 1.83 -8.38 -19.43
N ASN A 257 1.61 -9.68 -19.24
CA ASN A 257 2.50 -10.52 -18.45
C ASN A 257 2.53 -11.98 -18.93
N ILE A 258 3.72 -12.51 -19.16
CA ILE A 258 3.90 -13.89 -19.61
C ILE A 258 3.51 -14.93 -18.54
N SER A 259 3.53 -14.57 -17.25
CA SER A 259 3.15 -15.47 -16.15
C SER A 259 1.66 -15.83 -16.13
N TYR A 260 0.83 -15.18 -16.95
CA TYR A 260 -0.54 -15.65 -17.18
C TYR A 260 -0.57 -16.99 -17.91
N PHE A 261 0.41 -17.26 -18.79
CA PHE A 261 0.46 -18.43 -19.66
C PHE A 261 1.51 -19.46 -19.26
N ASN A 262 2.53 -19.05 -18.49
CA ASN A 262 3.60 -19.93 -18.02
C ASN A 262 3.53 -20.13 -16.49
N ASN A 263 3.78 -21.36 -16.04
CA ASN A 263 3.76 -21.73 -14.61
C ASN A 263 5.07 -21.45 -13.85
N SER A 264 6.07 -20.82 -14.48
CA SER A 264 7.37 -20.54 -13.87
C SER A 264 7.43 -19.13 -13.25
N ASN A 265 7.92 -19.04 -12.00
CA ASN A 265 8.16 -17.79 -11.27
C ASN A 265 6.98 -16.79 -11.28
N ILE A 266 5.79 -17.25 -10.90
CA ILE A 266 4.60 -16.40 -10.82
C ILE A 266 4.72 -15.49 -9.59
N HIS A 267 4.66 -14.18 -9.81
CA HIS A 267 4.50 -13.22 -8.72
C HIS A 267 3.16 -13.46 -8.01
N HIS A 268 3.13 -13.52 -6.67
CA HIS A 268 1.93 -13.85 -5.87
C HIS A 268 0.66 -13.10 -6.31
N SER A 269 0.79 -11.82 -6.69
CA SER A 269 -0.36 -11.01 -7.11
C SER A 269 -0.95 -11.39 -8.47
N ILE A 270 -0.15 -11.98 -9.36
CA ILE A 270 -0.62 -12.54 -10.62
C ILE A 270 -1.37 -13.84 -10.36
N GLU A 271 -0.90 -14.64 -9.40
CA GLU A 271 -1.60 -15.86 -9.01
C GLU A 271 -2.98 -15.55 -8.38
N ASP A 272 -3.03 -14.54 -7.52
CA ASP A 272 -4.28 -14.08 -6.90
C ASP A 272 -5.31 -13.60 -7.93
N ILE A 273 -4.91 -12.76 -8.90
CA ILE A 273 -5.85 -12.28 -9.92
C ILE A 273 -6.32 -13.42 -10.84
N LYS A 274 -5.44 -14.39 -11.18
CA LYS A 274 -5.84 -15.58 -11.96
C LYS A 274 -6.89 -16.39 -11.22
N LYS A 275 -6.69 -16.63 -9.92
CA LYS A 275 -7.66 -17.33 -9.06
C LYS A 275 -8.98 -16.57 -9.00
N ASP A 276 -8.93 -15.27 -8.75
CA ASP A 276 -10.12 -14.42 -8.64
C ASP A 276 -10.91 -14.35 -9.97
N ILE A 277 -10.23 -14.27 -11.13
CA ILE A 277 -10.88 -14.35 -12.44
C ILE A 277 -11.55 -15.72 -12.63
N ASN A 278 -10.86 -16.80 -12.29
CA ASN A 278 -11.38 -18.16 -12.45
C ASN A 278 -12.57 -18.44 -11.51
N LEU A 279 -12.66 -17.75 -10.37
CA LEU A 279 -13.84 -17.80 -9.48
C LEU A 279 -15.09 -17.14 -10.08
N LEU A 280 -14.94 -16.24 -11.06
CA LEU A 280 -16.04 -15.57 -11.76
C LEU A 280 -16.47 -16.29 -13.04
N LYS A 281 -15.84 -17.43 -13.33
CA LYS A 281 -16.14 -18.27 -14.49
C LYS A 281 -17.45 -19.02 -14.26
N GLU A 282 -18.54 -18.39 -14.66
CA GLU A 282 -19.85 -19.02 -14.82
C GLU A 282 -20.23 -19.01 -16.31
N THR A 283 -21.07 -19.96 -16.71
CA THR A 283 -21.66 -19.99 -18.05
C THR A 283 -22.45 -18.70 -18.28
N ASP A 284 -22.24 -18.03 -19.41
CA ASP A 284 -22.94 -16.79 -19.81
C ASP A 284 -22.48 -15.50 -19.08
N THR A 285 -21.36 -15.52 -18.34
CA THR A 285 -20.76 -14.28 -17.80
C THR A 285 -20.16 -13.43 -18.91
N THR A 286 -20.44 -12.13 -18.93
CA THR A 286 -19.82 -11.11 -19.79
C THR A 286 -18.79 -10.30 -18.99
N PHE A 287 -17.58 -10.18 -19.53
CA PHE A 287 -16.51 -9.37 -18.96
C PHE A 287 -16.38 -8.06 -19.73
N ILE A 288 -16.37 -6.94 -19.02
CA ILE A 288 -16.09 -5.61 -19.56
C ILE A 288 -14.74 -5.16 -19.00
N PHE A 289 -13.74 -5.10 -19.86
CA PHE A 289 -12.39 -4.68 -19.50
C PHE A 289 -12.18 -3.22 -19.89
N LEU A 290 -12.11 -2.35 -18.89
CA LEU A 290 -11.93 -0.92 -19.09
C LEU A 290 -10.47 -0.60 -19.36
N VAL A 291 -10.23 0.15 -20.43
CA VAL A 291 -8.91 0.61 -20.86
C VAL A 291 -8.91 2.13 -20.90
N ASN A 292 -7.86 2.77 -20.41
CA ASN A 292 -7.73 4.20 -20.55
C ASN A 292 -7.39 4.58 -22.01
N ALA A 293 -8.09 5.57 -22.56
CA ALA A 293 -7.84 6.08 -23.90
C ALA A 293 -7.51 7.57 -23.87
N ALA A 294 -6.63 8.00 -24.78
CA ALA A 294 -6.22 9.39 -24.89
C ALA A 294 -7.41 10.34 -25.08
N ASP A 295 -7.23 11.58 -24.68
CA ASP A 295 -8.22 12.63 -24.89
C ASP A 295 -8.35 12.93 -26.39
N ASN A 296 -9.45 12.48 -26.98
CA ASN A 296 -9.77 12.65 -28.39
C ASN A 296 -11.28 12.84 -28.64
N GLU A 297 -11.68 12.87 -29.91
CA GLU A 297 -13.06 13.00 -30.36
C GLU A 297 -13.99 11.84 -29.97
N PHE A 298 -13.44 10.68 -29.56
CA PHE A 298 -14.22 9.52 -29.19
C PHE A 298 -14.55 9.52 -27.70
N LEU A 299 -15.81 9.29 -27.34
CA LEU A 299 -16.22 9.05 -25.94
C LEU A 299 -15.69 7.69 -25.47
N MET A 300 -15.86 6.68 -26.31
CA MET A 300 -15.37 5.33 -26.08
C MET A 300 -15.10 4.59 -27.38
N GLN A 301 -14.29 3.53 -27.32
CA GLN A 301 -14.05 2.62 -28.45
C GLN A 301 -14.23 1.16 -28.02
N PHE A 302 -14.97 0.40 -28.82
CA PHE A 302 -15.26 -1.01 -28.59
C PHE A 302 -14.21 -1.86 -29.28
N ASN A 303 -13.51 -2.69 -28.50
CA ASN A 303 -12.51 -3.61 -29.02
C ASN A 303 -12.87 -5.04 -28.61
N ILE A 304 -13.04 -5.90 -29.62
CA ILE A 304 -13.32 -7.34 -29.46
C ILE A 304 -12.23 -8.20 -30.12
N GLY A 305 -11.04 -7.64 -30.28
CA GLY A 305 -9.85 -8.33 -30.79
C GLY A 305 -9.71 -8.38 -32.31
N ALA A 306 -10.44 -7.57 -33.07
CA ALA A 306 -10.24 -7.47 -34.52
C ALA A 306 -9.03 -6.59 -34.89
N SER A 307 -8.70 -6.56 -36.18
CA SER A 307 -7.59 -5.75 -36.72
C SER A 307 -7.87 -4.26 -36.64
N ILE A 308 -6.82 -3.43 -36.54
CA ILE A 308 -6.96 -1.98 -36.58
C ILE A 308 -7.58 -1.56 -37.92
N GLY A 309 -8.58 -0.68 -37.87
CA GLY A 309 -9.37 -0.22 -39.01
C GLY A 309 -10.60 -1.08 -39.32
N ASP A 310 -10.88 -2.12 -38.52
CA ASP A 310 -12.08 -2.93 -38.70
C ASP A 310 -13.32 -2.31 -38.05
N ASP A 311 -14.23 -1.83 -38.89
CA ASP A 311 -15.51 -1.25 -38.49
C ASP A 311 -16.65 -2.28 -38.37
N SER A 312 -16.33 -3.58 -38.46
CA SER A 312 -17.25 -4.67 -38.18
C SER A 312 -17.02 -5.29 -36.79
N PHE A 313 -18.07 -5.91 -36.26
CA PHE A 313 -17.99 -6.80 -35.11
C PHE A 313 -17.82 -8.28 -35.50
N ASP A 314 -17.81 -8.61 -36.80
CA ASP A 314 -17.80 -10.00 -37.27
C ASP A 314 -16.44 -10.66 -37.08
N ASN A 315 -15.34 -9.92 -37.24
CA ASN A 315 -13.98 -10.49 -37.27
C ASN A 315 -13.28 -10.53 -35.89
N GLY A 316 -13.97 -10.14 -34.81
CA GLY A 316 -13.43 -10.19 -33.46
C GLY A 316 -13.71 -11.52 -32.75
N TYR A 317 -12.67 -12.07 -32.11
CA TYR A 317 -12.70 -13.37 -31.43
C TYR A 317 -13.09 -13.30 -29.96
N MET A 318 -13.17 -12.10 -29.37
CA MET A 318 -13.38 -11.95 -27.92
C MET A 318 -14.85 -11.98 -27.49
N PHE A 319 -15.79 -11.77 -28.42
CA PHE A 319 -17.20 -11.63 -28.08
C PHE A 319 -18.05 -12.38 -29.11
N ASN A 320 -18.71 -13.46 -28.67
CA ASN A 320 -19.48 -14.35 -29.53
C ASN A 320 -20.89 -13.83 -29.77
N ASN A 321 -21.57 -13.31 -28.75
CA ASN A 321 -22.95 -12.84 -28.89
C ASN A 321 -23.02 -11.46 -29.59
N LYS A 322 -23.09 -11.48 -30.92
CA LYS A 322 -23.10 -10.26 -31.75
C LYS A 322 -24.36 -9.42 -31.57
N GLU A 323 -25.52 -10.02 -31.30
CA GLU A 323 -26.76 -9.28 -31.06
C GLU A 323 -26.66 -8.42 -29.79
N LYS A 324 -26.16 -9.02 -28.71
CA LYS A 324 -25.91 -8.33 -27.44
C LYS A 324 -24.89 -7.20 -27.62
N LEU A 325 -23.81 -7.46 -28.37
CA LEU A 325 -22.78 -6.46 -28.65
C LEU A 325 -23.29 -5.28 -29.48
N ASN A 326 -24.08 -5.54 -30.52
CA ASN A 326 -24.71 -4.48 -31.33
C ASN A 326 -25.66 -3.64 -30.49
N SER A 327 -26.47 -4.27 -29.63
CA SER A 327 -27.34 -3.56 -28.67
C SER A 327 -26.55 -2.62 -27.75
N PHE A 328 -25.42 -3.07 -27.20
CA PHE A 328 -24.53 -2.21 -26.41
C PHE A 328 -23.98 -1.04 -27.23
N PHE A 329 -23.56 -1.30 -28.47
CA PHE A 329 -23.02 -0.26 -29.33
C PHE A 329 -24.07 0.79 -29.70
N ASP A 330 -25.31 0.38 -29.98
CA ASP A 330 -26.42 1.29 -30.29
C ASP A 330 -26.79 2.17 -29.09
N LYS A 331 -26.89 1.58 -27.88
CA LYS A 331 -27.06 2.35 -26.64
C LYS A 331 -25.92 3.34 -26.44
N ALA A 332 -24.68 2.90 -26.62
CA ALA A 332 -23.50 3.73 -26.48
C ALA A 332 -23.45 4.88 -27.50
N LYS A 333 -23.93 4.64 -28.73
CA LYS A 333 -24.05 5.68 -29.77
C LYS A 333 -25.07 6.76 -29.39
N LEU A 334 -26.22 6.37 -28.82
CA LEU A 334 -27.21 7.32 -28.31
C LEU A 334 -26.62 8.22 -27.21
N ILE A 335 -25.86 7.63 -26.29
CA ILE A 335 -25.17 8.37 -25.23
C ILE A 335 -24.08 9.28 -25.79
N SER A 336 -23.27 8.80 -26.72
CA SER A 336 -22.20 9.57 -27.34
C SER A 336 -22.72 10.85 -27.99
N ASN A 337 -23.89 10.77 -28.65
CA ASN A 337 -24.55 11.92 -29.25
C ASN A 337 -25.04 12.96 -28.22
N LYS A 338 -25.37 12.56 -26.99
CA LYS A 338 -25.75 13.50 -25.91
C LYS A 338 -24.57 14.38 -25.48
N HIS A 339 -23.34 13.92 -25.72
CA HIS A 339 -22.09 14.54 -25.25
C HIS A 339 -21.24 15.11 -26.38
N ASP A 340 -21.79 15.26 -27.59
CA ASP A 340 -21.09 15.75 -28.79
C ASP A 340 -19.75 15.03 -29.06
N LYS A 341 -19.67 13.74 -28.73
CA LYS A 341 -18.50 12.89 -28.96
C LYS A 341 -18.86 11.75 -29.91
N MET A 342 -17.86 11.15 -30.53
CA MET A 342 -18.00 10.01 -31.43
C MET A 342 -17.83 8.68 -30.68
N ILE A 343 -18.30 7.59 -31.27
CA ILE A 343 -18.00 6.23 -30.84
C ILE A 343 -17.30 5.48 -31.98
N SER A 344 -16.33 4.64 -31.66
CA SER A 344 -15.63 3.80 -32.65
C SER A 344 -15.60 2.34 -32.21
N LYS A 345 -15.27 1.47 -33.16
CA LYS A 345 -14.96 0.06 -32.93
C LYS A 345 -13.44 -0.12 -32.94
N HIS A 346 -12.88 -0.88 -33.88
CA HIS A 346 -11.44 -1.12 -33.99
C HIS A 346 -10.70 -0.03 -34.79
N GLY A 347 -11.24 1.19 -34.89
CA GLY A 347 -10.68 2.23 -35.77
C GLY A 347 -9.24 2.63 -35.40
N LYS A 348 -8.96 2.87 -34.12
CA LYS A 348 -7.62 3.25 -33.61
C LYS A 348 -7.01 2.21 -32.67
N VAL A 349 -7.72 1.12 -32.39
CA VAL A 349 -7.35 0.07 -31.44
C VAL A 349 -7.59 -1.28 -32.10
N GLY A 350 -6.71 -2.26 -31.87
CA GLY A 350 -6.81 -3.56 -32.52
C GLY A 350 -6.49 -4.70 -31.58
N LYS A 351 -6.10 -5.83 -32.17
CA LYS A 351 -5.77 -7.06 -31.44
C LYS A 351 -4.76 -6.79 -30.32
N PRO A 352 -5.08 -7.13 -29.07
CA PRO A 352 -4.14 -6.97 -27.97
C PRO A 352 -2.95 -7.93 -28.13
N GLY A 353 -1.81 -7.56 -27.53
CA GLY A 353 -0.60 -8.37 -27.59
C GLY A 353 -0.79 -9.77 -27.01
N GLU A 354 0.05 -10.72 -27.41
CA GLU A 354 -0.08 -12.14 -27.02
C GLU A 354 -0.09 -12.33 -25.49
N GLN A 355 0.71 -11.55 -24.77
CA GLN A 355 0.84 -11.62 -23.31
C GLN A 355 -0.23 -10.83 -22.55
N HIS A 356 -1.22 -10.26 -23.25
CA HIS A 356 -2.27 -9.47 -22.61
C HIS A 356 -3.24 -10.38 -21.84
N ILE A 357 -3.66 -9.95 -20.65
CA ILE A 357 -4.57 -10.72 -19.77
C ILE A 357 -5.90 -11.05 -20.44
N SER A 358 -6.34 -10.26 -21.42
CA SER A 358 -7.54 -10.56 -22.22
C SER A 358 -7.48 -11.95 -22.87
N ASN A 359 -6.31 -12.37 -23.35
CA ASN A 359 -6.18 -13.69 -23.99
C ASN A 359 -6.28 -14.80 -22.94
N PHE A 360 -5.76 -14.58 -21.73
CA PHE A 360 -5.97 -15.51 -20.60
C PHE A 360 -7.46 -15.64 -20.24
N ILE A 361 -8.20 -14.53 -20.19
CA ILE A 361 -9.66 -14.56 -19.91
C ILE A 361 -10.40 -15.33 -21.02
N ILE A 362 -10.09 -15.09 -22.29
CA ILE A 362 -10.75 -15.78 -23.40
C ILE A 362 -10.40 -17.28 -23.44
N ASP A 363 -9.12 -17.62 -23.37
CA ASP A 363 -8.64 -19.00 -23.55
C ASP A 363 -9.04 -19.89 -22.36
N ASP A 364 -8.91 -19.38 -21.12
CA ASP A 364 -9.17 -20.17 -19.90
C ASP A 364 -10.65 -20.11 -19.49
N CYS A 365 -11.32 -18.96 -19.58
CA CYS A 365 -12.71 -18.82 -19.12
C CYS A 365 -13.74 -19.17 -20.21
N LYS A 366 -13.43 -18.96 -21.50
CA LYS A 366 -14.37 -19.12 -22.64
C LYS A 366 -15.62 -18.24 -22.52
N ASN A 367 -15.47 -17.04 -21.95
CA ASN A 367 -16.54 -16.07 -21.76
C ASN A 367 -16.42 -14.90 -22.75
N ASP A 368 -17.53 -14.19 -22.98
CA ASP A 368 -17.53 -12.97 -23.80
C ASP A 368 -16.78 -11.84 -23.09
N LEU A 369 -15.82 -11.21 -23.77
CA LEU A 369 -15.00 -10.11 -23.28
C LEU A 369 -15.11 -8.91 -24.23
N LEU A 370 -15.47 -7.76 -23.69
CA LEU A 370 -15.43 -6.48 -24.37
C LEU A 370 -14.34 -5.61 -23.75
N MET A 371 -13.33 -5.22 -24.54
CA MET A 371 -12.39 -4.18 -24.14
C MET A 371 -12.98 -2.81 -24.49
N LEU A 372 -13.31 -2.02 -23.47
CA LEU A 372 -13.89 -0.70 -23.63
C LEU A 372 -12.83 0.37 -23.35
N HIS A 373 -12.38 1.03 -24.41
CA HIS A 373 -11.44 2.13 -24.34
C HIS A 373 -12.18 3.41 -23.97
N VAL A 374 -12.03 3.88 -22.73
CA VAL A 374 -12.74 5.02 -22.16
C VAL A 374 -11.88 6.28 -22.26
N ASN A 375 -12.43 7.35 -22.83
CA ASN A 375 -11.73 8.62 -22.93
C ASN A 375 -11.46 9.23 -21.55
N VAL A 376 -10.19 9.51 -21.24
CA VAL A 376 -9.78 10.02 -19.92
C VAL A 376 -10.26 11.44 -19.61
N SER A 377 -10.71 12.22 -20.60
CA SER A 377 -11.26 13.57 -20.38
C SER A 377 -12.48 13.54 -19.46
N ILE A 378 -13.34 12.51 -19.57
CA ILE A 378 -14.56 12.41 -18.76
C ILE A 378 -14.25 12.28 -17.28
N LEU A 379 -13.12 11.66 -16.93
CA LEU A 379 -12.70 11.47 -15.54
C LEU A 379 -12.38 12.79 -14.84
N LYS A 380 -12.00 13.82 -15.60
CA LYS A 380 -11.57 15.14 -15.12
C LYS A 380 -12.67 16.20 -15.19
N THR A 381 -13.88 15.82 -15.60
CA THR A 381 -15.03 16.72 -15.65
C THR A 381 -15.50 17.14 -14.25
N LYS A 382 -16.37 18.16 -14.21
CA LYS A 382 -16.96 18.65 -12.96
C LYS A 382 -17.73 17.53 -12.28
N ASP A 383 -17.78 17.57 -10.94
CA ASP A 383 -18.30 16.43 -10.16
C ASP A 383 -19.72 16.00 -10.55
N GLN A 384 -20.62 16.94 -10.84
CA GLN A 384 -21.97 16.60 -11.28
C GLN A 384 -21.98 15.85 -12.62
N GLU A 385 -21.25 16.36 -13.61
CA GLU A 385 -21.13 15.78 -14.95
C GLU A 385 -20.45 14.40 -14.92
N TYR A 386 -19.44 14.25 -14.06
CA TYR A 386 -18.75 12.99 -13.82
C TYR A 386 -19.71 11.86 -13.40
N TYR A 387 -20.66 12.12 -12.51
CA TYR A 387 -21.66 11.11 -12.11
C TYR A 387 -22.74 10.89 -13.18
N HIS A 388 -23.04 11.88 -14.04
CA HIS A 388 -23.87 11.65 -15.22
C HIS A 388 -23.19 10.67 -16.19
N TYR A 389 -21.89 10.83 -16.44
CA TYR A 389 -21.12 9.85 -17.22
C TYR A 389 -21.15 8.45 -16.60
N ILE A 390 -21.05 8.32 -15.27
CA ILE A 390 -21.17 7.02 -14.59
C ILE A 390 -22.53 6.38 -14.90
N ASN A 391 -23.62 7.15 -14.78
CA ASN A 391 -24.96 6.65 -15.08
C ASN A 391 -25.09 6.25 -16.55
N ASP A 392 -24.68 7.12 -17.47
CA ASP A 392 -24.77 6.86 -18.91
C ASP A 392 -23.98 5.59 -19.28
N PHE A 393 -22.75 5.43 -18.77
CA PHE A 393 -21.97 4.21 -19.03
C PHE A 393 -22.61 2.96 -18.43
N ALA A 394 -23.28 3.08 -17.27
CA ALA A 394 -24.03 1.97 -16.71
C ALA A 394 -25.26 1.62 -17.56
N GLU A 395 -26.00 2.60 -18.09
CA GLU A 395 -27.17 2.37 -18.95
C GLU A 395 -26.85 1.54 -20.21
N ILE A 396 -25.61 1.62 -20.73
CA ILE A 396 -25.15 0.79 -21.87
C ILE A 396 -25.28 -0.70 -21.55
N PHE A 397 -24.98 -1.08 -20.31
CA PHE A 397 -24.87 -2.48 -19.88
C PHE A 397 -26.04 -2.93 -18.98
N GLN A 398 -26.99 -2.04 -18.68
CA GLN A 398 -28.25 -2.43 -18.05
C GLN A 398 -29.06 -3.31 -19.03
N GLU A 399 -29.76 -4.32 -18.49
CA GLU A 399 -30.55 -5.36 -19.21
C GLU A 399 -29.82 -6.66 -19.58
N ILE A 400 -28.76 -7.04 -18.84
CA ILE A 400 -28.23 -8.42 -18.85
C ILE A 400 -29.01 -9.32 -17.90
#